data_AF-A0A5E4K2R3-F1
#
_entry.id   AF-A0A5E4K2R3-F1
#
_cell.length_a   1.000
_cell.length_b   1.000
_cell.length_c   1.000
_cell.angle_alpha   90.00
_cell.angle_beta   90.00
_cell.angle_gamma   90.00
#
_symmetry.space_group_name_H-M   'P 1'
#
loop_
_entity.id
_entity.type
_entity.pdbx_description
1 polymer ?
#
loop_
_entity_poly.entity_id
_entity_poly.type
_entity_poly.pdbx_seq_one_letter_code
_entity_poly.pdbx_strand_id
1 'polypeptide(L)'
;MKKRENSLSDLGLRYFILLVIGIIGTPFFYFVFTFLTVNSVYFLLNIFSNPSSLISNTIIIQNTPIEIIGACVAGSAYYLLLILNLSIPNIALKKRLLIILFSFSILFLINVLRIFALSLLYVSQCPMFNITHKLLWYAGSIIFVVGIWFLSVKIFRIKGIPFYSDIKFLSKDLKKIKFSKKH
;
A
#
# COMPACT_ATOMS: atom_id res chain seq x y z
N MET A 1 -21.61 14.26 -27.46
CA MET A 1 -21.49 12.80 -27.26
C MET A 1 -20.06 12.34 -26.95
N LYS A 2 -19.03 12.77 -27.70
CA LYS A 2 -17.60 12.43 -27.47
C LYS A 2 -17.10 12.46 -26.02
N LYS A 3 -17.41 13.52 -25.25
CA LYS A 3 -16.97 13.65 -23.84
C LYS A 3 -17.60 12.59 -22.89
N ARG A 4 -18.74 12.02 -23.27
CA ARG A 4 -19.54 11.06 -22.49
C ARG A 4 -19.13 9.61 -22.76
N GLU A 5 -18.85 9.27 -24.02
CA GLU A 5 -18.26 7.99 -24.40
C GLU A 5 -16.86 7.82 -23.80
N ASN A 6 -16.06 8.91 -23.79
CA ASN A 6 -14.75 8.93 -23.17
C ASN A 6 -14.80 8.71 -21.64
N SER A 7 -15.88 9.09 -20.95
CA SER A 7 -16.01 8.87 -19.49
C SER A 7 -16.43 7.45 -19.12
N LEU A 8 -17.24 6.78 -19.96
CA LEU A 8 -17.66 5.40 -19.72
C LEU A 8 -16.56 4.40 -20.09
N SER A 9 -15.85 4.64 -21.19
CA SER A 9 -14.68 3.85 -21.59
C SER A 9 -13.53 3.96 -20.57
N ASP A 10 -13.25 5.16 -20.05
CA ASP A 10 -12.28 5.36 -18.95
C ASP A 10 -12.66 4.56 -17.70
N LEU A 11 -13.93 4.56 -17.32
CA LEU A 11 -14.43 3.75 -16.21
C LEU A 11 -14.19 2.26 -16.49
N GLY A 12 -14.64 1.74 -17.65
CA GLY A 12 -14.43 0.34 -18.02
C GLY A 12 -12.96 -0.08 -17.98
N LEU A 13 -12.07 0.73 -18.55
CA LEU A 13 -10.63 0.51 -18.54
C LEU A 13 -10.06 0.47 -17.11
N ARG A 14 -10.44 1.42 -16.24
CA ARG A 14 -9.96 1.46 -14.85
C ARG A 14 -10.35 0.19 -14.09
N TYR A 15 -11.59 -0.27 -14.20
CA TYR A 15 -12.04 -1.47 -13.50
C TYR A 15 -11.44 -2.75 -14.10
N PHE A 16 -11.23 -2.80 -15.42
CA PHE A 16 -10.50 -3.90 -16.04
C PHE A 16 -9.06 -3.98 -15.54
N ILE A 17 -8.35 -2.84 -15.48
CA ILE A 17 -7.00 -2.75 -14.91
C ILE A 17 -7.00 -3.21 -13.44
N LEU A 18 -7.97 -2.76 -12.63
CA LEU A 18 -8.10 -3.19 -11.24
C LEU A 18 -8.30 -4.70 -11.09
N LEU A 19 -9.06 -5.33 -12.01
CA LEU A 19 -9.31 -6.77 -12.01
C LEU A 19 -8.04 -7.56 -12.35
N VAL A 20 -7.31 -7.16 -13.40
CA VAL A 20 -6.02 -7.76 -13.78
C VAL A 20 -5.01 -7.63 -12.63
N ILE A 21 -4.88 -6.43 -12.06
CA ILE A 21 -4.01 -6.17 -10.91
C ILE A 21 -4.48 -6.96 -9.69
N GLY A 22 -5.77 -7.26 -9.54
CA GLY A 22 -6.24 -8.09 -8.43
C GLY A 22 -5.86 -9.56 -8.50
N ILE A 23 -5.66 -10.09 -9.70
CA ILE A 23 -5.21 -11.48 -9.88
C ILE A 23 -3.69 -11.58 -9.66
N ILE A 24 -2.93 -10.63 -10.19
CA ILE A 24 -1.45 -10.74 -10.29
C ILE A 24 -0.73 -9.90 -9.23
N GLY A 25 -1.39 -8.89 -8.67
CA GLY A 25 -0.74 -7.84 -7.89
C GLY A 25 -0.11 -8.35 -6.60
N THR A 26 -0.83 -9.13 -5.80
CA THR A 26 -0.36 -9.58 -4.49
C THR A 26 0.99 -10.30 -4.53
N PRO A 27 1.21 -11.37 -5.33
CA PRO A 27 2.51 -12.03 -5.40
C PRO A 27 3.60 -11.13 -5.97
N PHE A 28 3.27 -10.24 -6.92
CA PHE A 28 4.22 -9.26 -7.45
C PHE A 28 4.71 -8.30 -6.36
N PHE A 29 3.81 -7.78 -5.52
CA PHE A 29 4.16 -6.92 -4.39
C PHE A 29 5.06 -7.63 -3.38
N TYR A 30 4.74 -8.87 -3.03
CA TYR A 30 5.58 -9.65 -2.13
C TYR A 30 6.97 -9.89 -2.72
N PHE A 31 7.09 -10.24 -3.99
CA PHE A 31 8.38 -10.46 -4.63
C PHE A 31 9.27 -9.20 -4.58
N VAL A 32 8.75 -8.07 -5.06
CA VAL A 32 9.53 -6.81 -5.16
C VAL A 32 9.87 -6.26 -3.77
N PHE A 33 8.87 -6.13 -2.89
CA PHE A 33 9.09 -5.49 -1.60
C PHE A 33 9.80 -6.38 -0.60
N THR A 34 9.76 -7.71 -0.70
CA THR A 34 10.56 -8.58 0.17
C THR A 34 12.05 -8.32 -0.09
N PHE A 35 12.46 -8.34 -1.36
CA PHE A 35 13.84 -8.06 -1.73
C PHE A 35 14.31 -6.69 -1.24
N LEU A 36 13.50 -5.64 -1.45
CA LEU A 36 13.85 -4.28 -0.99
C LEU A 36 13.91 -4.17 0.53
N THR A 37 12.95 -4.79 1.23
CA THR A 37 12.84 -4.71 2.69
C THR A 37 13.99 -5.43 3.36
N VAL A 38 14.31 -6.66 2.93
CA VAL A 38 15.41 -7.46 3.49
C VAL A 38 16.74 -6.70 3.39
N ASN A 39 17.06 -6.21 2.19
CA ASN A 39 18.32 -5.48 1.97
C ASN A 39 18.38 -4.17 2.77
N SER A 40 17.27 -3.43 2.86
CA SER A 40 17.24 -2.15 3.58
C SER A 40 17.33 -2.32 5.10
N VAL A 41 16.63 -3.34 5.65
CA VAL A 41 16.72 -3.68 7.07
C VAL A 41 18.11 -4.21 7.41
N TYR A 42 18.68 -5.08 6.59
CA TYR A 42 20.06 -5.56 6.77
C TYR A 42 21.06 -4.40 6.76
N PHE A 43 20.96 -3.48 5.79
CA PHE A 43 21.80 -2.29 5.73
C PHE A 43 21.71 -1.44 7.01
N LEU A 44 20.50 -1.16 7.49
CA LEU A 44 20.33 -0.40 8.74
C LEU A 44 20.91 -1.15 9.94
N LEU A 45 20.62 -2.44 10.08
CA LEU A 45 21.17 -3.25 11.18
C LEU A 45 22.70 -3.33 11.12
N ASN A 46 23.29 -3.31 9.93
CA ASN A 46 24.73 -3.27 9.75
C ASN A 46 25.38 -2.02 10.33
N ILE A 47 24.67 -0.89 10.36
CA ILE A 47 25.18 0.34 10.95
C ILE A 47 25.14 0.29 12.49
N PHE A 48 24.12 -0.33 13.08
CA PHE A 48 23.84 -0.22 14.52
C PHE A 48 24.17 -1.46 15.36
N SER A 49 24.18 -2.65 14.75
CA SER A 49 24.21 -3.92 15.50
C SER A 49 25.19 -4.95 14.93
N ASN A 50 25.86 -4.65 13.81
CA ASN A 50 26.86 -5.52 13.16
C ASN A 50 26.37 -6.98 13.04
N PRO A 51 25.34 -7.25 12.20
CA PRO A 51 24.81 -8.58 11.99
C PRO A 51 25.92 -9.49 11.45
N SER A 52 25.94 -10.72 11.93
CA SER A 52 26.97 -11.71 11.58
C SER A 52 26.82 -12.23 10.14
N SER A 53 25.58 -12.38 9.65
CA SER A 53 25.32 -12.87 8.29
C SER A 53 23.87 -12.60 7.85
N LEU A 54 23.66 -12.59 6.53
CA LEU A 54 22.35 -12.60 5.87
C LEU A 54 22.25 -13.88 5.06
N ILE A 55 21.27 -14.74 5.39
CA ILE A 55 20.99 -15.98 4.66
C ILE A 55 19.55 -15.89 4.16
N SER A 56 19.38 -15.76 2.84
CA SER A 56 18.09 -15.54 2.18
C SER A 56 17.28 -14.38 2.78
N ASN A 57 16.25 -14.67 3.58
CA ASN A 57 15.38 -13.71 4.25
C ASN A 57 15.62 -13.63 5.77
N THR A 58 16.66 -14.32 6.27
CA THR A 58 17.00 -14.38 7.69
C THR A 58 18.28 -13.60 7.98
N ILE A 59 18.20 -12.68 8.93
CA ILE A 59 19.32 -11.87 9.40
C ILE A 59 19.76 -12.44 10.76
N ILE A 60 21.05 -12.78 10.90
CA ILE A 60 21.57 -13.35 12.15
C ILE A 60 22.35 -12.28 12.92
N ILE A 61 21.86 -11.93 14.10
CA ILE A 61 22.47 -10.93 15.00
C ILE A 61 22.80 -11.60 16.32
N GLN A 62 24.07 -11.64 16.72
CA GLN A 62 24.50 -12.24 18.01
C GLN A 62 23.87 -13.63 18.25
N ASN A 63 23.92 -14.50 17.24
CA ASN A 63 23.33 -15.85 17.26
C ASN A 63 21.79 -15.90 17.37
N THR A 64 21.10 -14.76 17.24
CA THR A 64 19.64 -14.64 17.21
C THR A 64 19.18 -14.50 15.75
N PRO A 65 18.41 -15.46 15.21
CA PRO A 65 17.88 -15.37 13.85
C PRO A 65 16.62 -14.48 13.80
N ILE A 66 16.59 -13.57 12.84
CA ILE A 66 15.45 -12.69 12.55
C ILE A 66 15.00 -12.97 11.12
N GLU A 67 13.90 -13.70 10.98
CA GLU A 67 13.31 -14.02 9.67
C GLU A 67 12.31 -12.96 9.23
N ILE A 68 12.50 -12.39 8.04
CA ILE A 68 11.56 -11.45 7.43
C ILE A 68 10.51 -12.23 6.64
N ILE A 69 9.36 -12.44 7.27
CA ILE A 69 8.19 -13.10 6.65
C ILE A 69 7.31 -12.11 5.89
N GLY A 70 6.36 -12.61 5.08
CA GLY A 70 5.44 -11.78 4.30
C GLY A 70 4.67 -10.74 5.15
N ALA A 71 4.25 -11.09 6.37
CA ALA A 71 3.55 -10.13 7.24
C ALA A 71 4.41 -8.88 7.57
N CYS A 72 5.73 -9.02 7.63
CA CYS A 72 6.66 -7.92 7.85
C CYS A 72 6.75 -6.98 6.64
N VAL A 73 6.68 -7.54 5.43
CA VAL A 73 6.77 -6.80 4.15
C VAL A 73 5.51 -5.98 3.87
N ALA A 74 4.36 -6.42 4.40
CA ALA A 74 3.06 -5.78 4.21
C ALA A 74 2.64 -5.64 2.74
N GLY A 75 2.91 -6.66 1.90
CA GLY A 75 2.55 -6.67 0.48
C GLY A 75 1.08 -6.33 0.19
N SER A 76 0.15 -6.82 1.03
CA SER A 76 -1.28 -6.51 0.93
C SER A 76 -1.60 -5.02 1.15
N ALA A 77 -0.83 -4.30 1.96
CA ALA A 77 -1.02 -2.87 2.20
C ALA A 77 -0.62 -2.03 0.97
N TYR A 78 0.48 -2.39 0.29
CA TYR A 78 0.84 -1.78 -1.00
C TYR A 78 -0.23 -2.00 -2.05
N TYR A 79 -0.73 -3.23 -2.13
CA TYR A 79 -1.81 -3.57 -3.03
C TYR A 79 -3.08 -2.76 -2.74
N LEU A 80 -3.49 -2.63 -1.48
CA LEU A 80 -4.64 -1.81 -1.08
C LEU A 80 -4.45 -0.34 -1.46
N LEU A 81 -3.28 0.25 -1.17
CA LEU A 81 -2.97 1.63 -1.56
C LEU A 81 -2.98 1.81 -3.08
N LEU A 82 -2.56 0.80 -3.86
CA LEU A 82 -2.64 0.84 -5.31
C LEU A 82 -4.10 0.90 -5.78
N ILE A 83 -4.95 -0.01 -5.27
CA ILE A 83 -6.39 -0.03 -5.62
C ILE A 83 -7.06 1.30 -5.29
N LEU A 84 -6.82 1.82 -4.08
CA LEU A 84 -7.38 3.10 -3.64
C LEU A 84 -6.93 4.24 -4.56
N ASN A 85 -5.69 4.23 -5.03
CA ASN A 85 -5.19 5.27 -5.93
C ASN A 85 -5.69 5.12 -7.38
N LEU A 86 -5.84 3.89 -7.87
CA LEU A 86 -6.33 3.61 -9.23
C LEU A 86 -7.84 3.83 -9.37
N SER A 87 -8.60 3.56 -8.31
CA SER A 87 -10.06 3.73 -8.27
C SER A 87 -10.53 5.18 -8.21
N ILE A 88 -9.64 6.16 -8.03
CA ILE A 88 -10.04 7.58 -8.06
C ILE A 88 -10.22 8.06 -9.50
N PRO A 89 -11.41 8.61 -9.86
CA PRO A 89 -11.65 9.14 -11.19
C PRO A 89 -11.01 10.51 -11.40
N ASN A 90 -10.82 10.89 -12.67
CA ASN A 90 -10.43 12.24 -13.10
C ASN A 90 -9.09 12.76 -12.53
N ILE A 91 -8.12 11.86 -12.29
CA ILE A 91 -6.75 12.23 -11.97
C ILE A 91 -5.86 12.01 -13.20
N ALA A 92 -5.12 13.06 -13.57
CA ALA A 92 -4.11 12.98 -14.64
C ALA A 92 -3.04 11.92 -14.30
N LEU A 93 -2.61 11.15 -15.30
CA LEU A 93 -1.69 10.01 -15.11
C LEU A 93 -0.41 10.38 -14.34
N LYS A 94 0.23 11.51 -14.69
CA LYS A 94 1.42 12.01 -13.97
C LYS A 94 1.17 12.19 -12.47
N LYS A 95 0.03 12.80 -12.11
CA LYS A 95 -0.36 13.02 -10.72
C LYS A 95 -0.68 11.69 -10.02
N ARG A 96 -1.31 10.75 -10.72
CA ARG A 96 -1.60 9.41 -10.19
C ARG A 96 -0.33 8.65 -9.84
N LEU A 97 0.65 8.64 -10.73
CA LEU A 97 1.95 8.02 -10.48
C LEU A 97 2.69 8.67 -9.31
N LEU A 98 2.67 10.00 -9.19
CA LEU A 98 3.26 10.71 -8.05
C LEU A 98 2.60 10.32 -6.73
N ILE A 99 1.27 10.18 -6.69
CA ILE A 99 0.56 9.77 -5.48
C ILE A 99 0.94 8.33 -5.11
N ILE A 100 0.94 7.40 -6.07
CA ILE A 100 1.31 6.00 -5.82
C ILE A 100 2.75 5.90 -5.30
N LEU A 101 3.69 6.58 -5.96
CA LEU A 101 5.09 6.61 -5.55
C LEU A 101 5.24 7.18 -4.15
N PHE A 102 4.56 8.28 -3.85
CA PHE A 102 4.55 8.88 -2.51
C PHE A 102 4.02 7.92 -1.44
N SER A 103 2.83 7.33 -1.67
CA SER A 103 2.22 6.38 -0.73
C SER A 103 3.12 5.15 -0.50
N PHE A 104 3.73 4.62 -1.56
CA PHE A 104 4.61 3.45 -1.48
C PHE A 104 5.91 3.77 -0.75
N SER A 105 6.54 4.90 -1.05
CA SER A 105 7.78 5.31 -0.38
C SER A 105 7.57 5.52 1.12
N ILE A 106 6.46 6.13 1.54
CA ILE A 106 6.17 6.31 2.97
C ILE A 106 5.88 4.98 3.64
N LEU A 107 5.05 4.11 3.04
CA LEU A 107 4.77 2.80 3.61
C LEU A 107 6.04 1.97 3.74
N PHE A 108 6.92 2.03 2.74
CA PHE A 108 8.22 1.36 2.76
C PHE A 108 9.10 1.85 3.89
N LEU A 109 9.26 3.17 4.03
CA LEU A 109 10.05 3.75 5.09
C LEU A 109 9.53 3.35 6.48
N ILE A 110 8.22 3.46 6.71
CA ILE A 110 7.60 3.08 7.98
C ILE A 110 7.80 1.57 8.26
N ASN A 111 7.63 0.71 7.26
CA ASN A 111 7.81 -0.74 7.44
C ASN A 111 9.26 -1.11 7.75
N VAL A 112 10.23 -0.52 7.03
CA VAL A 112 11.65 -0.76 7.29
C VAL A 112 12.02 -0.31 8.70
N LEU A 113 11.60 0.89 9.11
CA LEU A 113 11.84 1.41 10.47
C LEU A 113 11.16 0.54 11.54
N ARG A 114 9.94 0.06 11.27
CA ARG A 114 9.23 -0.86 12.16
C ARG A 114 10.01 -2.15 12.37
N ILE A 115 10.45 -2.80 11.29
CA ILE A 115 11.19 -4.08 11.39
C ILE A 115 12.52 -3.84 12.08
N PHE A 116 13.23 -2.77 11.74
CA PHE A 116 14.49 -2.39 12.39
C PHE A 116 14.31 -2.21 13.90
N ALA A 117 13.34 -1.40 14.34
CA ALA A 117 13.07 -1.17 15.76
C ALA A 117 12.67 -2.46 16.51
N LEU A 118 11.80 -3.29 15.91
CA LEU A 118 11.42 -4.57 16.48
C LEU A 118 12.59 -5.56 16.56
N SER A 119 13.50 -5.52 15.58
CA SER A 119 14.71 -6.35 15.58
C SER A 119 15.63 -5.99 16.75
N LEU A 120 15.82 -4.70 17.03
CA LEU A 120 16.60 -4.25 18.18
C LEU A 120 15.98 -4.65 19.52
N LEU A 121 14.65 -4.53 19.64
CA LEU A 121 13.92 -4.97 20.83
C LEU A 121 13.99 -6.49 21.05
N TYR A 122 14.00 -7.25 19.95
CA TYR A 122 14.10 -8.70 20.00
C TYR A 122 15.48 -9.16 20.45
N VAL A 123 16.54 -8.62 19.85
CA VAL A 123 17.94 -8.95 20.20
C VAL A 123 18.26 -8.57 21.64
N SER A 124 17.72 -7.45 22.13
CA SER A 124 17.88 -7.02 23.54
C SER A 124 17.07 -7.84 24.55
N GLN A 125 16.31 -8.87 24.10
CA GLN A 125 15.46 -9.70 24.96
C GLN A 125 14.46 -8.86 25.77
N CYS A 126 13.97 -7.76 25.19
CA CYS A 126 13.08 -6.85 25.88
C CYS A 126 11.70 -7.50 26.14
N PRO A 127 11.20 -7.54 27.39
CA PRO A 127 9.91 -8.15 27.72
C PRO A 127 8.72 -7.54 26.96
N MET A 128 8.84 -6.27 26.55
CA MET A 128 7.80 -5.54 25.81
C MET A 128 7.71 -5.93 24.34
N PHE A 129 8.65 -6.73 23.81
CA PHE A 129 8.68 -7.13 22.40
C PHE A 129 7.34 -7.70 21.93
N ASN A 130 6.79 -8.67 22.66
CA ASN A 130 5.55 -9.37 22.25
C ASN A 130 4.34 -8.42 22.15
N ILE A 131 4.22 -7.48 23.09
CA ILE A 131 3.13 -6.52 23.11
C ILE A 131 3.31 -5.52 21.98
N THR A 132 4.51 -4.94 21.85
CA THR A 132 4.83 -3.95 20.82
C THR A 132 4.69 -4.54 19.41
N HIS A 133 5.17 -5.76 19.19
CA HIS A 133 5.04 -6.48 17.92
C HIS A 133 3.57 -6.66 17.54
N LYS A 134 2.73 -7.18 18.44
CA LYS A 134 1.30 -7.38 18.17
C LYS A 134 0.57 -6.06 17.94
N LEU A 135 0.88 -5.03 18.73
CA LEU A 135 0.28 -3.71 18.58
C LEU A 135 0.61 -3.08 17.21
N LEU A 136 1.90 -3.05 16.84
CA LEU A 136 2.34 -2.50 15.55
C LEU A 136 1.84 -3.33 14.37
N TRP A 137 1.68 -4.64 14.55
CA TRP A 137 1.15 -5.50 13.51
C TRP A 137 -0.36 -5.29 13.28
N TYR A 138 -1.19 -5.43 14.31
CA TYR A 138 -2.65 -5.38 14.15
C TYR A 138 -3.19 -3.95 14.07
N ALA A 139 -2.85 -3.10 15.04
CA ALA A 139 -3.37 -1.72 15.09
C ALA A 139 -2.53 -0.77 14.22
N GLY A 140 -1.20 -0.87 14.35
CA GLY A 140 -0.26 0.00 13.62
C GLY A 140 -0.45 -0.08 12.11
N SER A 141 -0.53 -1.28 11.54
CA SER A 141 -0.66 -1.46 10.09
C SER A 141 -1.93 -0.80 9.51
N ILE A 142 -3.06 -0.89 10.21
CA ILE A 142 -4.31 -0.24 9.76
C ILE A 142 -4.16 1.28 9.81
N ILE A 143 -3.66 1.80 10.94
CA ILE A 143 -3.45 3.23 11.15
C ILE A 143 -2.48 3.80 10.12
N PHE A 144 -1.40 3.09 9.81
CA PHE A 144 -0.42 3.52 8.81
C PHE A 144 -1.05 3.59 7.42
N VAL A 145 -1.76 2.55 6.97
CA VAL A 145 -2.37 2.56 5.64
C VAL A 145 -3.42 3.67 5.50
N VAL A 146 -4.33 3.77 6.47
CA VAL A 146 -5.39 4.79 6.48
C VAL A 146 -4.77 6.20 6.57
N GLY A 147 -3.78 6.38 7.45
CA GLY A 147 -3.06 7.63 7.62
C GLY A 147 -2.32 8.06 6.36
N ILE A 148 -1.58 7.15 5.72
CA ILE A 148 -0.88 7.41 4.44
C ILE A 148 -1.87 7.79 3.35
N TRP A 149 -3.02 7.12 3.28
CA TRP A 149 -4.04 7.44 2.30
C TRP A 149 -4.62 8.85 2.52
N PHE A 150 -5.03 9.18 3.75
CA PHE A 150 -5.53 10.52 4.08
C PHE A 150 -4.47 11.61 3.85
N LEU A 151 -3.23 11.34 4.20
CA LEU A 151 -2.10 12.25 3.93
C LEU A 151 -1.94 12.49 2.43
N SER A 152 -2.02 11.43 1.63
CA SER A 152 -1.96 11.51 0.16
C SER A 152 -3.12 12.33 -0.41
N VAL A 153 -4.35 12.13 0.10
CA VAL A 153 -5.53 12.93 -0.27
C VAL A 153 -5.31 14.40 0.02
N LYS A 154 -4.77 14.73 1.20
CA LYS A 154 -4.53 16.11 1.65
C LYS A 154 -3.43 16.79 0.81
N ILE A 155 -2.27 16.16 0.65
CA ILE A 155 -1.12 16.73 -0.06
C ILE A 155 -1.45 16.95 -1.54
N PHE A 156 -2.04 15.96 -2.19
CA PHE A 156 -2.34 16.04 -3.62
C PHE A 156 -3.71 16.66 -3.92
N ARG A 157 -4.44 17.15 -2.91
CA ARG A 157 -5.76 17.79 -3.07
C ARG A 157 -6.71 16.94 -3.92
N ILE A 158 -6.86 15.68 -3.54
CA ILE A 158 -7.69 14.72 -4.26
C ILE A 158 -9.17 15.08 -4.01
N LYS A 159 -9.93 15.32 -5.08
CA LYS A 159 -11.36 15.68 -5.00
C LYS A 159 -12.31 14.49 -5.14
N GLY A 160 -11.84 13.40 -5.75
CA GLY A 160 -12.62 12.19 -5.98
C GLY A 160 -12.49 11.21 -4.83
N ILE A 161 -13.55 10.45 -4.57
CA ILE A 161 -13.55 9.39 -3.57
C ILE A 161 -13.48 8.05 -4.33
N PRO A 162 -12.54 7.15 -3.98
CA PRO A 162 -12.46 5.79 -4.50
C PRO A 162 -13.84 5.12 -4.57
N PHE A 163 -14.20 4.58 -5.74
CA PHE A 163 -15.47 3.88 -6.02
C PHE A 163 -16.76 4.73 -5.88
N TYR A 164 -16.92 5.48 -4.81
CA TYR A 164 -18.11 6.29 -4.53
C TYR A 164 -18.39 7.33 -5.62
N SER A 165 -17.35 8.00 -6.12
CA SER A 165 -17.52 8.98 -7.20
C SER A 165 -18.07 8.35 -8.48
N ASP A 166 -17.65 7.12 -8.80
CA ASP A 166 -18.12 6.38 -9.96
C ASP A 166 -19.56 5.87 -9.77
N ILE A 167 -19.91 5.33 -8.59
CA ILE A 167 -21.29 4.91 -8.25
C ILE A 167 -22.25 6.11 -8.32
N LYS A 168 -21.84 7.27 -7.80
CA LYS A 168 -22.61 8.52 -7.87
C LYS A 168 -22.79 9.00 -9.31
N PHE A 169 -21.80 8.79 -10.18
CA PHE A 169 -21.91 9.10 -11.61
C PHE A 169 -22.93 8.18 -12.30
N LEU A 170 -22.80 6.85 -12.13
CA LEU A 170 -23.70 5.86 -12.74
C LEU A 170 -25.16 6.01 -12.28
N SER A 171 -25.38 6.25 -10.99
CA SER A 171 -26.73 6.42 -10.43
C SER A 171 -27.46 7.66 -10.97
N LYS A 172 -26.74 8.76 -11.25
CA LYS A 172 -27.31 9.94 -11.91
C LYS A 172 -27.70 9.66 -13.35
N ASP A 173 -26.88 8.91 -14.08
CA ASP A 173 -27.17 8.54 -15.47
C ASP A 173 -28.40 7.63 -15.57
N LEU A 174 -28.54 6.63 -14.69
CA LEU A 174 -29.72 5.75 -14.64
C LEU A 174 -31.02 6.53 -14.37
N LYS A 175 -30.97 7.54 -13.48
CA LYS A 175 -32.15 8.39 -13.20
C LYS A 175 -32.57 9.23 -14.42
N LYS A 176 -31.62 9.77 -15.18
CA LYS A 176 -31.91 10.54 -16.41
C LYS A 176 -32.58 9.68 -17.50
N ILE A 177 -32.11 8.44 -17.69
CA ILE A 177 -32.70 7.52 -18.68
C ILE A 177 -34.15 7.18 -18.31
N LYS A 178 -34.45 6.95 -17.02
CA LYS A 178 -35.82 6.71 -16.57
C LYS A 178 -36.75 7.91 -16.80
N PHE A 179 -36.26 9.14 -16.62
CA PHE A 179 -37.05 10.35 -16.83
C PHE A 179 -37.32 10.62 -18.32
N SER A 180 -36.36 10.35 -19.19
CA SER A 180 -36.49 10.50 -20.64
C SER A 180 -37.38 9.46 -21.32
N LYS A 181 -37.67 8.33 -20.67
CA LYS A 181 -38.62 7.31 -21.17
C LYS A 181 -40.05 7.55 -20.68
N LYS A 182 -40.27 8.52 -19.78
CA LYS A 182 -41.57 8.81 -19.16
C LYS A 182 -42.27 10.03 -19.77
N HIS A 183 -41.58 10.73 -20.68
CA HIS A 183 -42.06 11.82 -21.54
C HIS A 183 -41.73 11.43 -22.98
#